data_AF-A0A2N9EXU7-F1
#
_entry.id   AF-A0A2N9EXU7-F1
#
_cell.length_a   1.000
_cell.length_b   1.000
_cell.length_c   1.000
_cell.angle_alpha   90.00
_cell.angle_beta   90.00
_cell.angle_gamma   90.00
#
_symmetry.space_group_name_H-M   'P 1'
#
loop_
_entity.id
_entity.type
_entity.pdbx_description
1 polymer ?
#
loop_
_entity_poly.entity_id
_entity_poly.type
_entity_poly.pdbx_seq_one_letter_code
_entity_poly.pdbx_strand_id
1 'polypeptide(L)'
;MKVQLERDMKTEIEKAIRAFKGKTSRTVSNFVLRSNSPFTEEVSIYPLPPGFKMPRLGMFNGTRDPFDHLEVYQSHMHLQGVPDPIMCMAFFTTLEGLGRVCFNKIPPGSVGSFT
;
A
#
# COMPACT_ATOMS: atom_id res chain seq x y z
N MET A 1 17.42 -0.16 12.92
CA MET A 1 16.58 -0.31 11.71
C MET A 1 15.18 0.29 11.87
N LYS A 2 14.35 -0.09 12.87
CA LYS A 2 12.99 0.47 13.08
C LYS A 2 12.90 2.01 13.10
N VAL A 3 13.78 2.67 13.85
CA VAL A 3 13.79 4.14 14.03
C VAL A 3 14.07 4.91 12.72
N GLN A 4 14.77 4.29 11.77
CA GLN A 4 15.13 4.95 10.51
C GLN A 4 13.94 4.93 9.55
N LEU A 5 13.27 3.79 9.44
CA LEU A 5 12.05 3.64 8.64
C LEU A 5 10.94 4.60 9.11
N GLU A 6 10.80 4.78 10.43
CA GLU A 6 9.88 5.74 11.05
C GLU A 6 10.15 7.19 10.66
N ARG A 7 11.43 7.60 10.70
CA ARG A 7 11.85 8.96 10.34
C ARG A 7 11.66 9.24 8.85
N ASP A 8 11.97 8.25 8.03
CA ASP A 8 11.89 8.36 6.58
C ASP A 8 10.42 8.44 6.13
N MET A 9 9.54 7.63 6.73
CA MET A 9 8.12 7.66 6.43
C MET A 9 7.47 8.98 6.85
N LYS A 10 7.83 9.53 8.03
CA LYS A 10 7.30 10.82 8.50
C LYS A 10 7.68 11.98 7.59
N THR A 11 8.94 12.01 7.16
CA THR A 11 9.48 13.11 6.33
C THR A 11 8.82 13.16 4.95
N GLU A 12 8.60 12.00 4.34
CA GLU A 12 7.97 11.93 3.02
C GLU A 12 6.49 12.32 3.06
N ILE A 13 5.78 12.04 4.15
CA ILE A 13 4.39 12.48 4.37
C ILE A 13 4.27 14.02 4.39
N GLU A 14 5.16 14.72 5.10
CA GLU A 14 5.12 16.19 5.19
C GLU A 14 5.43 16.87 3.85
N LYS A 15 6.36 16.30 3.07
CA LYS A 15 6.71 16.78 1.73
C LYS A 15 5.56 16.57 0.74
N ALA A 16 4.91 15.42 0.85
CA ALA A 16 3.76 15.01 0.05
C ALA A 16 2.55 15.96 0.18
N ILE A 17 2.27 16.47 1.39
CA ILE A 17 1.17 17.42 1.67
C ILE A 17 1.38 18.74 0.92
N ARG A 18 2.63 19.24 0.86
CA ARG A 18 2.97 20.49 0.18
C ARG A 18 2.78 20.40 -1.34
N ALA A 19 3.07 19.25 -1.93
CA ALA A 19 3.00 19.04 -3.37
C ALA A 19 1.57 18.82 -3.91
N PHE A 20 0.63 18.35 -3.08
CA PHE A 20 -0.70 17.92 -3.54
C PHE A 20 -1.71 19.07 -3.76
N LYS A 21 -1.31 20.33 -3.58
CA LYS A 21 -2.18 21.50 -3.77
C LYS A 21 -2.61 21.77 -5.23
N GLY A 22 -2.37 20.87 -6.20
CA GLY A 22 -2.82 21.06 -7.58
C GLY A 22 -2.95 19.80 -8.45
N LYS A 23 -4.20 19.52 -8.88
CA LYS A 23 -4.65 18.93 -10.17
C LYS A 23 -4.78 17.39 -10.33
N THR A 24 -5.90 16.95 -10.95
CA THR A 24 -6.22 15.56 -11.39
C THR A 24 -7.18 15.50 -12.61
N SER A 25 -7.02 14.48 -13.48
CA SER A 25 -8.02 13.95 -14.45
C SER A 25 -7.78 12.43 -14.75
N ARG A 26 -8.83 11.66 -15.14
CA ARG A 26 -9.03 10.23 -14.78
C ARG A 26 -8.78 9.15 -15.87
N THR A 27 -8.68 9.46 -17.17
CA THR A 27 -8.61 8.41 -18.24
C THR A 27 -7.19 8.01 -18.66
N VAL A 28 -6.24 8.96 -18.63
CA VAL A 28 -4.79 8.68 -18.71
C VAL A 28 -4.33 7.82 -17.52
N SER A 29 -5.11 7.84 -16.45
CA SER A 29 -4.80 7.19 -15.18
C SER A 29 -4.59 5.68 -15.34
N ASN A 30 -5.34 4.93 -16.14
CA ASN A 30 -5.25 3.45 -16.06
C ASN A 30 -3.98 2.83 -16.70
N PHE A 31 -3.47 3.42 -17.79
CA PHE A 31 -2.19 2.99 -18.39
C PHE A 31 -0.99 3.53 -17.59
N VAL A 32 -1.10 4.79 -17.15
CA VAL A 32 -0.12 5.41 -16.25
C VAL A 32 -0.10 4.72 -14.87
N LEU A 33 -1.20 4.14 -14.39
CA LEU A 33 -1.27 3.39 -13.13
C LEU A 33 -0.55 2.04 -13.21
N ARG A 34 -0.43 1.42 -14.41
CA ARG A 34 0.39 0.21 -14.58
C ARG A 34 1.88 0.56 -14.63
N SER A 35 2.27 1.61 -15.35
CA SER A 35 3.67 2.08 -15.38
C SER A 35 4.12 2.79 -14.09
N ASN A 36 3.17 3.28 -13.29
CA ASN A 36 3.41 3.96 -12.03
C ASN A 36 2.92 3.15 -10.82
N SER A 37 2.64 1.85 -11.01
CA SER A 37 2.29 0.97 -9.90
C SER A 37 3.48 0.88 -8.98
N PRO A 38 3.33 1.11 -7.66
CA PRO A 38 4.43 0.91 -6.73
C PRO A 38 4.84 -0.57 -6.65
N PHE A 39 3.97 -1.50 -7.06
CA PHE A 39 4.24 -2.93 -7.08
C PHE A 39 5.20 -3.33 -8.20
N THR A 40 6.08 -4.30 -7.92
CA THR A 40 6.82 -5.00 -8.97
C THR A 40 5.86 -5.69 -9.95
N GLU A 41 6.38 -6.05 -11.12
CA GLU A 41 5.61 -6.83 -12.09
C GLU A 41 5.16 -8.16 -11.48
N GLU A 42 6.05 -8.86 -10.77
CA GLU A 42 5.75 -10.11 -10.05
C GLU A 42 4.56 -9.98 -9.11
N VAL A 43 4.52 -8.93 -8.30
CA VAL A 43 3.39 -8.67 -7.39
C VAL A 43 2.12 -8.35 -8.17
N SER A 44 2.24 -7.55 -9.24
CA SER A 44 1.10 -7.10 -10.04
C SER A 44 0.43 -8.22 -10.85
N ILE A 45 1.17 -9.27 -11.20
CA ILE A 45 0.69 -10.41 -11.98
C ILE A 45 0.42 -11.67 -11.13
N TYR A 46 0.69 -11.61 -9.82
CA TYR A 46 0.57 -12.78 -8.96
C TYR A 46 -0.87 -13.30 -8.90
N PRO A 47 -1.12 -14.59 -9.18
CA PRO A 47 -2.48 -15.13 -9.19
C PRO A 47 -3.06 -15.22 -7.77
N LEU A 48 -4.31 -14.80 -7.61
CA LEU A 48 -5.03 -15.02 -6.35
C LEU A 48 -5.41 -16.52 -6.21
N PRO A 49 -5.14 -17.16 -5.06
CA PRO A 49 -5.52 -18.53 -4.78
C PRO A 49 -7.03 -18.71 -4.87
N PRO A 50 -7.50 -19.90 -5.28
CA PRO A 50 -8.91 -20.25 -5.21
C PRO A 50 -9.44 -20.05 -3.78
N GLY A 51 -10.54 -19.31 -3.66
CA GLY A 51 -11.17 -19.06 -2.35
C GLY A 51 -10.49 -17.98 -1.51
N PHE A 52 -9.51 -17.24 -2.03
CA PHE A 52 -8.95 -16.08 -1.34
C PHE A 52 -10.05 -15.07 -0.99
N LYS A 53 -10.04 -14.61 0.27
CA LYS A 53 -10.98 -13.61 0.78
C LYS A 53 -10.21 -12.37 1.17
N MET A 54 -10.61 -11.23 0.60
CA MET A 54 -10.07 -9.94 0.98
C MET A 54 -10.21 -9.72 2.50
N PRO A 55 -9.19 -9.12 3.13
CA PRO A 55 -9.23 -8.80 4.55
C PRO A 55 -10.40 -7.86 4.85
N ARG A 56 -11.22 -8.23 5.84
CA ARG A 56 -12.34 -7.41 6.33
C ARG A 56 -11.87 -6.54 7.50
N LEU A 57 -10.85 -5.73 7.24
CA LEU A 57 -10.27 -4.83 8.21
C LEU A 57 -10.87 -3.42 8.04
N GLY A 58 -10.82 -2.62 9.10
CA GLY A 58 -11.15 -1.20 8.99
C GLY A 58 -10.19 -0.53 7.99
N MET A 59 -10.70 0.42 7.21
CA MET A 59 -9.87 1.16 6.27
C MET A 59 -8.92 2.10 7.03
N PHE A 60 -7.67 2.14 6.59
CA PHE A 60 -6.64 3.01 7.14
C PHE A 60 -6.54 4.29 6.34
N ASN A 61 -7.08 5.37 6.92
CA ASN A 61 -7.08 6.71 6.31
C ASN A 61 -5.84 7.55 6.66
N GLY A 62 -4.94 7.04 7.49
CA GLY A 62 -3.74 7.76 7.95
C GLY A 62 -3.89 8.51 9.28
N THR A 63 -5.04 8.44 9.96
CA THR A 63 -5.24 9.16 11.24
C THR A 63 -5.11 8.28 12.48
N ARG A 64 -5.24 6.96 12.33
CA ARG A 64 -5.00 5.97 13.39
C ARG A 64 -3.53 5.60 13.43
N ASP A 65 -3.11 4.91 14.48
CA ASP A 65 -1.74 4.40 14.58
C ASP A 65 -1.45 3.44 13.40
N PRO A 66 -0.48 3.76 12.52
CA PRO A 66 -0.11 2.87 11.43
C PRO A 66 0.39 1.51 11.89
N PHE A 67 0.99 1.42 13.10
CA PHE A 67 1.54 0.18 13.62
C PHE A 67 0.46 -0.79 14.07
N ASP A 68 -0.57 -0.29 14.77
CA ASP A 68 -1.74 -1.08 15.14
C ASP A 68 -2.43 -1.65 13.89
N HIS A 69 -2.62 -0.81 12.86
CA HIS A 69 -3.20 -1.28 11.59
C HIS A 69 -2.32 -2.36 10.92
N LEU A 70 -1.00 -2.17 10.93
CA LEU A 70 -0.06 -3.13 10.34
C LEU A 70 -0.05 -4.46 11.09
N GLU A 71 -0.06 -4.45 12.42
CA GLU A 71 -0.02 -5.66 13.24
C GLU A 71 -1.30 -6.49 13.10
N VAL A 72 -2.46 -5.83 13.10
CA VAL A 72 -3.75 -6.47 12.86
C VAL A 72 -3.80 -7.06 11.45
N TYR A 73 -3.33 -6.30 10.45
CA TYR A 73 -3.25 -6.76 9.07
C TYR A 73 -2.35 -7.98 8.93
N GLN A 74 -1.12 -7.91 9.45
CA GLN A 74 -0.15 -9.00 9.42
C GLN A 74 -0.73 -10.26 10.04
N SER A 75 -1.28 -10.16 11.25
CA SER A 75 -1.86 -11.30 11.97
C SER A 75 -2.96 -11.96 11.15
N HIS A 76 -3.87 -11.18 10.55
CA HIS A 76 -4.95 -11.70 9.72
C HIS A 76 -4.44 -12.42 8.47
N MET A 77 -3.45 -11.87 7.78
CA MET A 77 -2.92 -12.47 6.55
C MET A 77 -2.07 -13.72 6.82
N HIS A 78 -1.28 -13.73 7.89
CA HIS A 78 -0.55 -14.92 8.34
C HIS A 78 -1.50 -16.09 8.65
N LEU A 79 -2.64 -15.81 9.29
CA LEU A 79 -3.67 -16.84 9.54
C LEU A 79 -4.28 -17.41 8.27
N GLN A 80 -4.36 -16.63 7.19
CA GLN A 80 -4.83 -17.13 5.89
C GLN A 80 -3.75 -17.91 5.12
N GLY A 81 -2.49 -17.89 5.56
CA GLY A 81 -1.38 -18.57 4.88
C GLY A 81 -1.12 -18.04 3.47
N VAL A 82 -1.40 -16.76 3.23
CA VAL A 82 -1.23 -16.14 1.91
C VAL A 82 0.19 -15.64 1.70
N PRO A 83 0.74 -15.75 0.48
CA PRO A 83 2.11 -15.32 0.17
C PRO A 83 2.25 -13.79 0.10
N ASP A 84 3.48 -13.29 0.29
CA ASP A 84 3.84 -11.87 0.32
C ASP A 84 3.27 -11.03 -0.84
N PRO A 85 3.29 -11.46 -2.12
CA PRO A 85 2.69 -10.69 -3.20
C PRO A 85 1.21 -10.37 -2.99
N ILE A 86 0.48 -11.30 -2.38
CA ILE A 86 -0.94 -11.11 -2.07
C ILE A 86 -1.12 -10.23 -0.85
N MET A 87 -0.21 -10.34 0.13
CA MET A 87 -0.17 -9.39 1.25
C MET A 87 0.05 -7.96 0.74
N CYS A 88 0.99 -7.72 -0.17
CA CYS A 88 1.19 -6.39 -0.77
C CYS A 88 -0.09 -5.83 -1.40
N MET A 89 -0.74 -6.61 -2.27
CA MET A 89 -1.97 -6.18 -2.96
C MET A 89 -3.13 -5.96 -1.99
N ALA A 90 -3.34 -6.88 -1.05
CA ALA A 90 -4.44 -6.79 -0.09
C ALA A 90 -4.21 -5.73 0.98
N PHE A 91 -2.97 -5.40 1.33
CA PHE A 91 -2.69 -4.28 2.21
C PHE A 91 -3.14 -2.97 1.58
N PHE A 92 -2.81 -2.77 0.30
CA PHE A 92 -3.26 -1.61 -0.46
C PHE A 92 -4.78 -1.45 -0.51
N THR A 93 -5.56 -2.55 -0.51
CA THR A 93 -7.02 -2.45 -0.47
C THR A 93 -7.55 -1.94 0.89
N THR A 94 -6.78 -2.10 1.97
CA THR A 94 -7.12 -1.54 3.29
C THR A 94 -6.80 -0.05 3.40
N LEU A 95 -6.07 0.54 2.46
CA LEU A 95 -5.70 1.95 2.50
C LEU A 95 -6.79 2.84 1.90
N GLU A 96 -7.06 3.95 2.56
CA GLU A 96 -7.92 5.02 2.07
C GLU A 96 -7.32 6.39 2.38
N GLY A 97 -7.99 7.46 1.93
CA GLY A 97 -7.61 8.83 2.28
C GLY A 97 -6.11 9.11 2.08
N LEU A 98 -5.46 9.60 3.13
CA LEU A 98 -4.03 9.92 3.11
C LEU A 98 -3.16 8.68 2.97
N GLY A 99 -3.55 7.55 3.58
CA GLY A 99 -2.81 6.28 3.47
C GLY A 99 -2.65 5.83 2.02
N ARG A 100 -3.75 5.86 1.24
CA ARG A 100 -3.71 5.49 -0.19
C ARG A 100 -2.89 6.48 -1.03
N VAL A 101 -3.00 7.78 -0.73
CA VAL A 101 -2.24 8.81 -1.43
C VAL A 101 -0.74 8.66 -1.17
N CYS A 102 -0.34 8.35 0.06
CA CYS A 102 1.06 8.10 0.40
C CYS A 102 1.60 6.85 -0.29
N PHE A 103 0.84 5.76 -0.30
CA PHE A 103 1.25 4.52 -0.97
C PHE A 103 1.49 4.72 -2.47
N ASN A 104 0.64 5.50 -3.15
CA ASN A 104 0.80 5.80 -4.58
C ASN A 104 2.02 6.70 -4.90
N LYS A 105 2.74 7.23 -3.89
CA LYS A 105 3.98 8.01 -4.08
C LYS A 105 5.23 7.16 -4.00
N ILE A 106 5.11 5.90 -3.59
CA ILE A 106 6.20 4.95 -3.61
C ILE A 106 6.71 4.81 -5.05
N PRO A 107 8.04 4.77 -5.29
CA PRO A 107 8.59 4.63 -6.63
C PRO A 107 7.98 3.42 -7.35
N PRO A 108 7.66 3.54 -8.65
CA PRO A 108 7.10 2.43 -9.39
C PRO A 108 8.00 1.19 -9.35
N GLY A 109 7.41 0.01 -9.17
CA GLY A 109 8.14 -1.26 -9.17
C GLY A 109 9.02 -1.52 -7.93
N SER A 110 8.87 -0.76 -6.84
CA SER A 110 9.71 -0.92 -5.65
C SER A 110 9.12 -1.83 -4.55
N VAL A 111 7.82 -2.12 -4.60
CA VAL A 111 7.13 -3.01 -3.65
C VAL A 111 7.07 -4.42 -4.24
N GLY A 112 8.03 -5.26 -3.87
CA GLY A 112 8.11 -6.67 -4.28
C GLY A 112 7.78 -7.68 -3.19
N SER A 113 7.81 -7.26 -1.93
CA SER A 113 7.66 -8.11 -0.74
C SER A 113 6.89 -7.33 0.32
N PHE A 114 6.18 -8.05 1.18
CA PHE A 114 5.48 -7.45 2.32
C PHE A 114 6.37 -7.40 3.57
N THR A 115 7.30 -8.35 3.67
CA THR A 115 8.29 -8.47 4.76
C THR A 115 9.57 -7.69 4.44
#